data_AF-A0A516GAQ8-F1
#
_entry.id   AF-A0A516GAQ8-F1
#
_cell.length_a   1.000
_cell.length_b   1.000
_cell.length_c   1.000
_cell.angle_alpha   90.00
_cell.angle_beta   90.00
_cell.angle_gamma   90.00
#
_symmetry.space_group_name_H-M   'P 1'
#
loop_
_entity.id
_entity.type
_entity.pdbx_description
1 polymer ?
#
loop_
_entity_poly.entity_id
_entity_poly.type
_entity_poly.pdbx_seq_one_letter_code
_entity_poly.pdbx_strand_id
1 'polypeptide(L)'
;MQPPPEVFDLFAVPGHAIALQGGRGTSVLAGDLVLSPGRDADTASWLSPVLARLAAQLDHEQTRSLRLAMPIPTRDLRWVVDGWGATRFEPGTRACQDLDVLVATGRLLHAHLKAALIVPPSGLRTRHDRWSRAERVAFGADPVSEAPGVSATSSRRNAAEVQELVSDLCAERDAAGSGPSDLGPDQLVHRDLAGNVLLDSSGLPLVIDLAPSWRPALWAEAVCVLDAVLWLQADPQVMHEWAEGPRRQAMLRAGIFRVLSDRPCDVAAYRRVLAPA
;
A
#
# COMPACT_ATOMS: atom_id res chain seq x y z
N MET A 1 1.62 -0.64 -21.19
CA MET A 1 1.33 0.75 -21.61
C MET A 1 2.67 1.46 -21.75
N GLN A 2 2.92 2.17 -22.85
CA GLN A 2 4.16 2.96 -22.99
C GLN A 2 3.92 4.41 -22.57
N PRO A 3 4.90 5.07 -21.92
CA PRO A 3 4.82 6.50 -21.65
C PRO A 3 4.77 7.32 -22.95
N PRO A 4 3.99 8.42 -23.00
CA PRO A 4 4.06 9.38 -24.10
C PRO A 4 5.46 10.00 -24.24
N PRO A 5 5.86 10.45 -25.45
CA PRO A 5 7.14 11.12 -25.69
C PRO A 5 7.43 12.29 -24.74
N GLU A 6 6.40 13.07 -24.41
CA GLU A 6 6.50 14.21 -23.50
C GLU A 6 6.93 13.80 -22.08
N VAL A 7 6.53 12.61 -21.61
CA VAL A 7 6.93 12.08 -20.30
C VAL A 7 8.45 11.84 -20.27
N PHE A 8 9.02 11.25 -21.32
CA PHE A 8 10.47 11.04 -21.40
C PHE A 8 11.24 12.36 -21.42
N ASP A 9 10.78 13.33 -22.23
CA ASP A 9 11.40 14.65 -22.34
C ASP A 9 11.39 15.41 -21.01
N LEU A 10 10.25 15.44 -20.32
CA LEU A 10 10.12 16.19 -19.06
C LEU A 10 10.86 15.54 -17.89
N PHE A 11 10.93 14.21 -17.83
CA PHE A 11 11.78 13.51 -16.87
C PHE A 11 13.25 13.44 -17.31
N ALA A 12 13.60 14.01 -18.46
CA ALA A 12 14.96 14.08 -19.01
C ALA A 12 15.63 12.70 -19.15
N VAL A 13 14.87 11.69 -19.58
CA VAL A 13 15.35 10.32 -19.79
C VAL A 13 15.24 9.90 -21.26
N PRO A 14 16.02 8.90 -21.71
CA PRO A 14 15.91 8.39 -23.08
C PRO A 14 14.51 7.85 -23.38
N GLY A 15 14.02 8.08 -24.59
CA GLY A 15 12.74 7.53 -25.08
C GLY A 15 12.72 6.00 -25.32
N HIS A 16 13.75 5.29 -24.88
CA HIS A 16 13.84 3.84 -24.93
C HIS A 16 13.55 3.26 -23.54
N ALA A 17 12.40 2.60 -23.40
CA ALA A 17 11.94 2.08 -22.13
C ALA A 17 11.93 0.55 -22.12
N ILE A 18 12.42 -0.03 -21.02
CA ILE A 18 12.43 -1.48 -20.77
C ILE A 18 11.30 -1.79 -19.80
N ALA A 19 10.41 -2.72 -20.15
CA ALA A 19 9.37 -3.16 -19.22
C ALA A 19 10.00 -3.82 -17.99
N LEU A 20 9.60 -3.36 -16.79
CA LEU A 20 10.04 -3.98 -15.55
C LEU A 20 9.07 -5.10 -15.14
N GLN A 21 9.64 -6.16 -14.60
CA GLN A 21 8.89 -7.25 -13.97
C GLN A 21 8.55 -6.85 -12.53
N GLY A 22 7.33 -7.11 -12.09
CA GLY A 22 6.85 -6.80 -10.72
C GLY A 22 5.66 -5.84 -10.68
N GLY A 23 4.99 -5.78 -9.52
CA GLY A 23 3.77 -5.01 -9.31
C GLY A 23 2.67 -5.39 -10.31
N ARG A 24 2.10 -4.39 -11.00
CA ARG A 24 1.12 -4.61 -12.11
C ARG A 24 1.78 -4.86 -13.47
N GLY A 25 3.11 -4.87 -13.56
CA GLY A 25 3.84 -5.01 -14.83
C GLY A 25 3.65 -3.84 -15.79
N THR A 26 3.26 -2.66 -15.27
CA THR A 26 2.95 -1.47 -16.07
C THR A 26 4.04 -0.42 -16.05
N SER A 27 5.00 -0.53 -15.15
CA SER A 27 6.12 0.42 -15.02
C SER A 27 7.25 0.06 -15.97
N VAL A 28 8.00 1.07 -16.40
CA VAL A 28 9.11 0.91 -17.34
C VAL A 28 10.36 1.61 -16.81
N LEU A 29 11.51 1.02 -17.07
CA LEU A 29 12.83 1.62 -16.83
C LEU A 29 13.23 2.44 -18.05
N ALA A 30 13.56 3.71 -17.84
CA ALA A 30 14.12 4.60 -18.85
C ALA A 30 15.32 5.35 -18.26
N GLY A 31 16.52 5.10 -18.78
CA GLY A 31 17.75 5.60 -18.15
C GLY A 31 17.94 5.01 -16.76
N ASP A 32 18.00 5.87 -15.75
CA ASP A 32 18.11 5.55 -14.32
C ASP A 32 16.78 5.71 -13.56
N LEU A 33 15.66 5.91 -14.26
CA LEU A 33 14.35 6.13 -13.65
C LEU A 33 13.36 4.99 -13.94
N VAL A 34 12.57 4.67 -12.92
CA VAL A 34 11.34 3.89 -13.07
C VAL A 34 10.18 4.84 -13.32
N LEU A 35 9.63 4.82 -14.53
CA LEU A 35 8.40 5.53 -14.89
C LEU A 35 7.21 4.63 -14.59
N SER A 36 6.29 5.13 -13.76
CA SER A 36 5.11 4.39 -13.32
C SER A 36 3.81 5.14 -13.68
N PRO A 37 2.82 4.47 -14.31
CA PRO A 37 1.55 5.10 -14.65
C PRO A 37 0.58 5.12 -13.46
N GLY A 38 -0.54 5.83 -13.64
CA GLY A 38 -1.64 5.86 -12.66
C GLY A 38 -1.35 6.72 -11.42
N ARG A 39 -0.42 7.67 -11.53
CA ARG A 39 -0.09 8.62 -10.48
C ARG A 39 -1.08 9.77 -10.46
N ASP A 40 -1.52 10.12 -9.27
CA ASP A 40 -2.43 11.24 -9.01
C ASP A 40 -1.61 12.48 -8.67
N ALA A 41 -1.81 13.57 -9.41
CA ALA A 41 -1.01 14.79 -9.27
C ALA A 41 -1.21 15.45 -7.90
N ASP A 42 -2.45 15.47 -7.40
CA ASP A 42 -2.79 16.04 -6.10
C ASP A 42 -2.09 15.30 -4.97
N THR A 43 -2.14 13.96 -5.00
CA THR A 43 -1.43 13.11 -4.03
C THR A 43 0.08 13.31 -4.11
N ALA A 44 0.65 13.29 -5.32
CA ALA A 44 2.09 13.44 -5.51
C ALA A 44 2.60 14.82 -5.07
N SER A 45 1.79 15.88 -5.23
CA SER A 45 2.18 17.25 -4.88
C SER A 45 2.56 17.44 -3.41
N TRP A 46 1.89 16.74 -2.50
CA TRP A 46 2.19 16.79 -1.07
C TRP A 46 3.09 15.63 -0.62
N LEU A 47 2.95 14.45 -1.22
CA LEU A 47 3.65 13.24 -0.78
C LEU A 47 5.11 13.23 -1.26
N SER A 48 5.36 13.49 -2.54
CA SER A 48 6.69 13.37 -3.13
C SER A 48 7.74 14.26 -2.45
N PRO A 49 7.46 15.52 -2.05
CA PRO A 49 8.40 16.31 -1.28
C PRO A 49 8.75 15.72 0.09
N VAL A 50 7.79 15.06 0.76
CA VAL A 50 8.03 14.38 2.05
C VAL A 50 8.93 13.17 1.83
N LEU A 51 8.60 12.34 0.83
CA LEU A 51 9.37 11.14 0.51
C LEU A 51 10.77 11.46 -0.01
N ALA A 52 10.95 12.50 -0.82
CA ALA A 52 12.26 12.93 -1.31
C ALA A 52 13.20 13.33 -0.16
N ARG A 53 12.69 14.13 0.79
CA ARG A 53 13.47 14.51 1.98
C ARG A 53 13.79 13.30 2.86
N LEU A 54 12.82 12.42 3.09
CA LEU A 54 13.03 11.23 3.90
C LEU A 54 14.02 10.26 3.24
N ALA A 55 13.89 10.01 1.94
CA ALA A 55 14.83 9.16 1.19
C ALA A 55 16.26 9.72 1.27
N ALA A 56 16.43 11.03 1.10
CA ALA A 56 17.73 11.68 1.27
C ALA A 56 18.27 11.51 2.70
N GLN A 57 17.44 11.68 3.73
CA GLN A 57 17.86 11.51 5.13
C GLN A 57 18.31 10.07 5.41
N LEU A 58 17.52 9.08 5.00
CA LEU A 58 17.81 7.65 5.17
C LEU A 58 19.12 7.25 4.46
N ASP A 59 19.38 7.80 3.27
CA ASP A 59 20.64 7.57 2.55
C ASP A 59 21.88 8.14 3.27
N HIS A 60 21.72 9.09 4.19
CA HIS A 60 22.84 9.66 4.99
C HIS A 60 22.97 9.02 6.38
N GLU A 61 22.11 8.08 6.77
CA GLU A 61 22.22 7.41 8.06
C GLU A 61 23.49 6.57 8.18
N GLN A 62 24.14 6.64 9.35
CA GLN A 62 25.33 5.85 9.64
C GLN A 62 24.94 4.53 10.30
N THR A 63 25.10 3.46 9.52
CA THR A 63 24.34 2.20 9.56
C THR A 63 22.93 2.38 9.02
N ARG A 64 22.79 2.19 7.71
CA ARG A 64 21.48 2.21 7.05
C ARG A 64 20.70 0.98 7.45
N SER A 65 19.44 1.18 7.82
CA SER A 65 18.50 0.10 8.18
C SER A 65 17.35 -0.03 7.17
N LEU A 66 17.07 1.04 6.42
CA LEU A 66 15.98 1.15 5.47
C LEU A 66 16.36 2.13 4.36
N ARG A 67 15.92 1.85 3.14
CA ARG A 67 15.97 2.78 2.00
C ARG A 67 14.58 3.02 1.46
N LEU A 68 14.40 4.18 0.84
CA LEU A 68 13.16 4.56 0.17
C LEU A 68 13.49 5.00 -1.26
N ALA A 69 12.74 4.51 -2.24
CA ALA A 69 12.94 4.92 -3.63
C ALA A 69 12.71 6.43 -3.76
N MET A 70 13.74 7.14 -4.20
CA MET A 70 13.72 8.60 -4.35
C MET A 70 12.73 8.99 -5.46
N PRO A 71 11.63 9.72 -5.16
CA PRO A 71 10.80 10.30 -6.21
C PRO A 71 11.57 11.42 -6.92
N ILE A 72 11.48 11.45 -8.25
CA ILE A 72 12.20 12.39 -9.10
C ILE A 72 11.18 13.32 -9.77
N PRO A 73 11.29 14.65 -9.60
CA PRO A 73 10.44 15.58 -10.34
C PRO A 73 10.92 15.72 -11.78
N THR A 74 10.05 16.22 -12.65
CA THR A 74 10.43 16.65 -13.99
C THR A 74 11.35 17.87 -13.94
N ARG A 75 11.97 18.19 -15.10
CA ARG A 75 12.82 19.37 -15.28
C ARG A 75 12.11 20.71 -15.01
N ASP A 76 10.78 20.73 -15.08
CA ASP A 76 9.93 21.87 -14.72
C ASP A 76 9.26 21.72 -13.34
N LEU A 77 9.79 20.82 -12.49
CA LEU A 77 9.43 20.63 -11.09
C LEU A 77 8.01 20.10 -10.82
N ARG A 78 7.39 19.46 -11.82
CA ARG A 78 6.16 18.68 -11.63
C ARG A 78 6.50 17.26 -11.16
N TRP A 79 5.61 16.66 -10.38
CA TRP A 79 5.77 15.27 -9.93
C TRP A 79 5.07 14.26 -10.82
N VAL A 80 4.07 14.72 -11.59
CA VAL A 80 3.24 13.88 -12.45
C VAL A 80 3.02 14.59 -13.78
N VAL A 81 3.17 13.84 -14.88
CA VAL A 81 2.87 14.27 -16.26
C VAL A 81 2.05 13.18 -16.92
N ASP A 82 0.88 13.51 -17.46
CA ASP A 82 -0.02 12.55 -18.12
C ASP A 82 -0.31 11.29 -17.28
N GLY A 83 -0.38 11.45 -15.95
CA GLY A 83 -0.58 10.34 -15.02
C GLY A 83 0.64 9.47 -14.76
N TRP A 84 1.82 9.85 -15.25
CA TRP A 84 3.10 9.19 -14.99
C TRP A 84 3.92 9.95 -13.95
N GLY A 85 4.53 9.22 -13.03
CA GLY A 85 5.54 9.73 -12.10
C GLY A 85 6.81 8.89 -12.15
N ALA A 86 7.90 9.43 -11.62
CA ALA A 86 9.22 8.80 -11.67
C ALA A 86 9.81 8.57 -10.27
N THR A 87 10.49 7.45 -10.10
CA THR A 87 11.39 7.18 -8.97
C THR A 87 12.75 6.75 -9.50
N ARG A 88 13.82 6.91 -8.70
CA ARG A 88 15.13 6.34 -9.02
C ARG A 88 15.05 4.83 -9.11
N PHE A 89 15.65 4.26 -10.16
CA PHE A 89 15.85 2.83 -10.31
C PHE A 89 17.03 2.34 -9.47
N GLU A 90 16.86 1.19 -8.82
CA GLU A 90 17.85 0.62 -7.92
C GLU A 90 18.31 -0.75 -8.46
N PRO A 91 19.48 -0.81 -9.12
CA PRO A 91 19.95 -2.00 -9.81
C PRO A 91 20.36 -3.11 -8.84
N GLY A 92 20.26 -4.37 -9.28
CA GLY A 92 20.69 -5.53 -8.50
C GLY A 92 19.81 -5.85 -7.30
N THR A 93 18.61 -5.27 -7.24
CA THR A 93 17.62 -5.54 -6.20
C THR A 93 16.75 -6.75 -6.55
N ARG A 94 16.22 -7.42 -5.52
CA ARG A 94 15.27 -8.54 -5.66
C ARG A 94 14.04 -8.31 -4.78
N ALA A 95 12.88 -8.83 -5.18
CA ALA A 95 11.69 -8.76 -4.34
C ALA A 95 11.89 -9.48 -2.99
N CYS A 96 11.40 -8.88 -1.91
CA CYS A 96 11.32 -9.52 -0.59
C CYS A 96 10.06 -10.39 -0.49
N GLN A 97 10.20 -11.62 -0.01
CA GLN A 97 9.08 -12.53 0.29
C GLN A 97 9.09 -12.98 1.76
N ASP A 98 10.12 -12.59 2.51
CA ASP A 98 10.30 -12.97 3.92
C ASP A 98 9.39 -12.10 4.80
N LEU A 99 8.45 -12.74 5.50
CA LEU A 99 7.44 -12.05 6.31
C LEU A 99 8.06 -11.22 7.45
N ASP A 100 9.06 -11.76 8.12
CA ASP A 100 9.70 -11.07 9.25
C ASP A 100 10.41 -9.82 8.79
N VAL A 101 11.10 -9.90 7.65
CA VAL A 101 11.75 -8.75 7.01
C VAL A 101 10.70 -7.71 6.57
N LEU A 102 9.57 -8.14 6.00
CA LEU A 102 8.50 -7.24 5.58
C LEU A 102 7.89 -6.48 6.77
N VAL A 103 7.56 -7.19 7.85
CA VAL A 103 6.98 -6.59 9.07
C VAL A 103 7.98 -5.65 9.74
N ALA A 104 9.25 -6.06 9.87
CA ALA A 104 10.30 -5.20 10.42
C ALA A 104 10.50 -3.93 9.58
N THR A 105 10.54 -4.07 8.25
CA THR A 105 10.61 -2.96 7.30
C THR A 105 9.44 -2.01 7.46
N GLY A 106 8.22 -2.54 7.59
CA GLY A 106 7.00 -1.73 7.79
C GLY A 106 7.03 -0.92 9.07
N ARG A 107 7.43 -1.55 10.18
CA ARG A 107 7.56 -0.88 11.48
C ARG A 107 8.58 0.26 11.44
N LEU A 108 9.75 0.03 10.85
CA LEU A 108 10.77 1.08 10.67
C LEU A 108 10.23 2.21 9.79
N LEU A 109 9.67 1.89 8.63
CA LEU A 109 9.10 2.87 7.71
C LEU A 109 8.06 3.75 8.41
N HIS A 110 7.08 3.15 9.09
CA HIS A 110 6.01 3.92 9.74
C HIS A 110 6.52 4.78 10.89
N ALA A 111 7.56 4.34 11.62
CA ALA A 111 8.21 5.17 12.62
C ALA A 111 8.86 6.42 12.00
N HIS A 112 9.57 6.28 10.88
CA HIS A 112 10.13 7.42 10.14
C HIS A 112 9.05 8.33 9.56
N LEU A 113 7.97 7.77 8.99
CA LEU A 113 6.86 8.57 8.45
C LEU A 113 6.13 9.37 9.54
N LYS A 114 5.95 8.78 10.73
CA LYS A 114 5.39 9.48 11.91
C LYS A 114 6.17 10.73 12.25
N ALA A 115 7.50 10.64 12.25
CA ALA A 115 8.38 11.78 12.52
C ALA A 115 8.37 12.81 11.38
N ALA A 116 8.23 12.35 10.13
CA ALA A 116 8.22 13.22 8.95
C ALA A 116 6.92 14.01 8.77
N LEU A 117 5.78 13.50 9.25
CA LEU A 117 4.47 14.14 9.07
C LEU A 117 3.53 13.89 10.27
N ILE A 118 3.26 14.96 11.02
CA ILE A 118 2.46 14.92 12.27
C ILE A 118 1.00 15.34 12.10
N VAL A 119 0.62 15.93 10.96
CA VAL A 119 -0.74 16.38 10.66
C VAL A 119 -1.24 15.72 9.38
N PRO A 120 -2.50 15.25 9.31
CA PRO A 120 -3.05 14.65 8.10
C PRO A 120 -3.08 15.66 6.95
N PRO A 121 -2.47 15.35 5.79
CA PRO A 121 -2.51 16.21 4.63
C PRO A 121 -3.94 16.30 4.07
N SER A 122 -4.38 17.50 3.68
CA SER A 122 -5.73 17.75 3.15
C SER A 122 -6.03 16.90 1.90
N GLY A 123 -5.03 16.67 1.06
CA GLY A 123 -5.12 15.86 -0.16
C GLY A 123 -5.51 14.40 0.07
N LEU A 124 -5.39 13.84 1.28
CA LEU A 124 -5.91 12.50 1.56
C LEU A 124 -7.45 12.44 1.61
N ARG A 125 -8.10 13.55 1.98
CA ARG A 125 -9.56 13.62 2.14
C ARG A 125 -10.31 13.68 0.81
N THR A 126 -9.64 14.18 -0.24
CA THR A 126 -10.23 14.36 -1.58
C THR A 126 -10.11 13.11 -2.45
N ARG A 127 -9.53 12.01 -1.94
CA ARG A 127 -9.36 10.79 -2.71
C ARG A 127 -10.66 9.98 -2.82
N HIS A 128 -11.02 9.68 -4.06
CA HIS A 128 -12.22 8.90 -4.39
C HIS A 128 -11.91 7.57 -5.09
N ASP A 129 -10.65 7.18 -5.20
CA ASP A 129 -10.26 5.89 -5.77
C ASP A 129 -10.82 4.70 -4.97
N ARG A 130 -10.78 3.51 -5.58
CA ARG A 130 -11.37 2.30 -4.99
C ARG A 130 -10.79 1.92 -3.63
N TRP A 131 -9.49 2.16 -3.41
CA TRP A 131 -8.83 1.83 -2.16
C TRP A 131 -9.22 2.83 -1.08
N SER A 132 -9.35 4.11 -1.42
CA SER A 132 -9.82 5.14 -0.49
C SER A 132 -11.28 4.91 -0.07
N ARG A 133 -12.12 4.33 -0.95
CA ARG A 133 -13.47 3.87 -0.57
C ARG A 133 -13.44 2.66 0.37
N ALA A 134 -12.65 1.64 0.04
CA ALA A 134 -12.49 0.46 0.89
C ALA A 134 -11.95 0.82 2.29
N GLU A 135 -11.01 1.76 2.36
CA GLU A 135 -10.47 2.29 3.62
C GLU A 135 -11.54 3.01 4.46
N ARG A 136 -12.45 3.77 3.82
CA ARG A 136 -13.58 4.38 4.54
C ARG A 136 -14.51 3.34 5.13
N VAL A 137 -14.87 2.30 4.37
CA VAL A 137 -15.72 1.21 4.88
C VAL A 137 -15.03 0.46 6.02
N ALA A 138 -13.73 0.15 5.90
CA ALA A 138 -12.97 -0.54 6.94
C ALA A 138 -13.00 0.20 8.29
N PHE A 139 -12.98 1.53 8.30
CA PHE A 139 -12.95 2.35 9.51
C PHE A 139 -14.28 3.05 9.85
N GLY A 140 -15.27 3.01 8.97
CA GLY A 140 -16.55 3.71 9.09
C GLY A 140 -17.59 2.93 9.90
N ALA A 141 -18.56 3.66 10.48
CA ALA A 141 -19.59 3.08 11.34
C ALA A 141 -20.70 2.32 10.59
N ASP A 142 -20.99 2.65 9.32
CA ASP A 142 -22.05 2.02 8.52
C ASP A 142 -21.51 1.52 7.15
N PRO A 143 -21.19 0.22 7.05
CA PRO A 143 -20.61 -0.38 5.84
C PRO A 143 -21.59 -0.47 4.66
N VAL A 144 -22.89 -0.55 4.92
CA VAL A 144 -23.90 -0.92 3.92
C VAL A 144 -24.32 0.27 3.08
N SER A 145 -24.33 1.48 3.66
CA SER A 145 -24.57 2.73 2.90
C SER A 145 -23.35 3.21 2.12
N GLU A 146 -22.12 2.84 2.55
CA GLU A 146 -20.88 3.33 1.95
C GLU A 146 -20.20 2.34 1.00
N ALA A 147 -20.62 1.07 0.97
CA ALA A 147 -20.09 0.07 0.07
C ALA A 147 -20.28 0.53 -1.39
N PRO A 148 -19.19 0.85 -2.12
CA PRO A 148 -19.34 1.21 -3.52
C PRO A 148 -19.96 0.02 -4.24
N GLY A 149 -21.00 0.27 -5.05
CA GLY A 149 -21.65 -0.75 -5.86
C GLY A 149 -20.59 -1.66 -6.47
N VAL A 150 -20.64 -2.94 -6.08
CA VAL A 150 -19.65 -3.92 -6.51
C VAL A 150 -19.60 -3.86 -8.03
N SER A 151 -18.40 -3.64 -8.57
CA SER A 151 -18.16 -3.25 -9.97
C SER A 151 -18.98 -4.09 -10.95
N ALA A 152 -19.61 -3.46 -11.94
CA ALA A 152 -20.36 -4.08 -13.04
C ALA A 152 -19.56 -5.11 -13.87
N THR A 153 -18.25 -5.24 -13.61
CA THR A 153 -17.33 -6.21 -14.22
C THR A 153 -17.25 -7.55 -13.47
N SER A 154 -17.82 -7.64 -12.26
CA SER A 154 -17.91 -8.89 -11.50
C SER A 154 -19.22 -9.61 -11.82
N SER A 155 -19.20 -10.95 -11.84
CA SER A 155 -20.44 -11.71 -11.97
C SER A 155 -21.34 -11.39 -10.76
N ARG A 156 -22.67 -11.35 -10.95
CA ARG A 156 -23.61 -11.06 -9.84
C ARG A 156 -23.40 -11.96 -8.62
N ARG A 157 -22.93 -13.20 -8.85
CA ARG A 157 -22.61 -14.16 -7.79
C ARG A 157 -21.40 -13.71 -6.96
N ASN A 158 -20.29 -13.35 -7.62
CA ASN A 158 -19.09 -12.86 -6.94
C ASN A 158 -19.39 -11.57 -6.15
N ALA A 159 -20.26 -10.69 -6.67
CA ALA A 159 -20.69 -9.51 -5.95
C ALA A 159 -21.46 -9.81 -4.66
N ALA A 160 -22.35 -10.81 -4.67
CA ALA A 160 -23.07 -11.24 -3.48
C ALA A 160 -22.15 -11.88 -2.43
N GLU A 161 -21.21 -12.72 -2.86
CA GLU A 161 -20.22 -13.36 -1.97
C GLU A 161 -19.28 -12.34 -1.31
N VAL A 162 -18.86 -11.32 -2.06
CA VAL A 162 -18.09 -10.18 -1.53
C VAL A 162 -18.91 -9.43 -0.48
N GLN A 163 -20.17 -9.13 -0.76
CA GLN A 163 -21.04 -8.39 0.17
C GLN A 163 -21.30 -9.17 1.46
N GLU A 164 -21.54 -10.48 1.35
CA GLU A 164 -21.71 -11.39 2.50
C GLU A 164 -20.46 -11.39 3.38
N LEU A 165 -19.27 -11.63 2.79
CA LEU A 165 -18.02 -11.64 3.55
C LEU A 165 -17.74 -10.30 4.23
N VAL A 166 -17.97 -9.17 3.54
CA VAL A 166 -17.80 -7.84 4.14
C VAL A 166 -18.77 -7.64 5.31
N SER A 167 -20.03 -8.08 5.16
CA SER A 167 -21.01 -8.02 6.24
C SER A 167 -20.56 -8.80 7.47
N ASP A 168 -20.04 -10.01 7.28
CA ASP A 168 -19.55 -10.86 8.38
C ASP A 168 -18.36 -10.21 9.10
N LEU A 169 -17.36 -9.72 8.35
CA LEU A 169 -16.19 -9.03 8.90
C LEU A 169 -16.59 -7.75 9.65
N CYS A 170 -17.57 -7.00 9.13
CA CYS A 170 -18.09 -5.81 9.78
C CYS A 170 -18.88 -6.13 11.06
N ALA A 171 -19.57 -7.26 11.12
CA ALA A 171 -20.30 -7.69 12.32
C ALA A 171 -19.35 -8.08 13.48
N GLU A 172 -18.19 -8.66 13.18
CA GLU A 172 -17.15 -8.95 14.20
C GLU A 172 -16.33 -7.71 14.60
N ARG A 173 -16.17 -6.75 13.68
CA ARG A 173 -15.38 -5.54 13.92
C ARG A 173 -16.05 -4.69 15.01
N ASP A 174 -15.33 -4.50 16.12
CA ASP A 174 -15.80 -3.80 17.33
C ASP A 174 -17.17 -4.30 17.82
N ALA A 175 -17.42 -5.61 17.72
CA ALA A 175 -18.65 -6.23 18.19
C ALA A 175 -19.00 -5.83 19.63
N ALA A 176 -20.31 -5.73 19.90
CA ALA A 176 -20.83 -5.24 21.17
C ALA A 176 -20.25 -6.03 22.36
N GLY A 177 -19.58 -5.32 23.28
CA GLY A 177 -18.94 -5.89 24.47
C GLY A 177 -17.41 -5.91 24.43
N SER A 178 -16.78 -5.66 23.28
CA SER A 178 -15.31 -5.64 23.16
C SER A 178 -14.67 -4.27 23.45
N GLY A 179 -15.47 -3.21 23.64
CA GLY A 179 -14.98 -1.82 23.74
C GLY A 179 -14.39 -1.32 22.41
N PRO A 180 -14.15 -0.02 22.25
CA PRO A 180 -13.44 0.49 21.07
C PRO A 180 -12.01 -0.05 21.05
N SER A 181 -11.64 -0.71 19.96
CA SER A 181 -10.30 -1.28 19.78
C SER A 181 -9.25 -0.18 19.70
N ASP A 182 -8.34 -0.08 20.68
CA ASP A 182 -7.19 0.83 20.59
C ASP A 182 -6.14 0.26 19.64
N LEU A 183 -6.16 0.71 18.40
CA LEU A 183 -5.17 0.36 17.37
C LEU A 183 -3.95 1.28 17.39
N GLY A 184 -3.91 2.27 18.30
CA GLY A 184 -2.95 3.36 18.32
C GLY A 184 -3.39 4.57 17.48
N PRO A 185 -2.57 5.65 17.48
CA PRO A 185 -2.91 6.90 16.80
C PRO A 185 -2.82 6.76 15.28
N ASP A 186 -3.68 7.49 14.58
CA ASP A 186 -3.56 7.65 13.13
C ASP A 186 -2.30 8.44 12.75
N GLN A 187 -1.61 7.96 11.71
CA GLN A 187 -0.43 8.60 11.13
C GLN A 187 -0.30 8.23 9.65
N LEU A 188 0.68 8.81 8.96
CA LEU A 188 0.99 8.39 7.58
C LEU A 188 1.57 6.97 7.58
N VAL A 189 0.90 6.06 6.88
CA VAL A 189 1.30 4.66 6.73
C VAL A 189 1.27 4.23 5.26
N HIS A 190 2.01 3.17 4.95
CA HIS A 190 1.95 2.51 3.64
C HIS A 190 0.92 1.36 3.68
N ARG A 191 -0.15 1.46 2.89
CA ARG A 191 -1.28 0.52 2.87
C ARG A 191 -1.12 -0.71 1.94
N ASP A 192 0.07 -0.94 1.40
CA ASP A 192 0.31 -1.95 0.35
C ASP A 192 1.78 -2.42 0.37
N LEU A 193 2.32 -2.69 1.56
CA LEU A 193 3.78 -2.85 1.71
C LEU A 193 4.34 -4.15 1.14
N ALA A 194 3.63 -5.29 1.29
CA ALA A 194 4.20 -6.62 1.08
C ALA A 194 4.81 -6.81 -0.32
N GLY A 195 4.16 -6.29 -1.37
CA GLY A 195 4.67 -6.35 -2.75
C GLY A 195 5.66 -5.25 -3.13
N ASN A 196 5.99 -4.34 -2.22
CA ASN A 196 6.71 -3.09 -2.48
C ASN A 196 7.99 -2.96 -1.63
N VAL A 197 8.54 -4.08 -1.17
CA VAL A 197 9.86 -4.14 -0.54
C VAL A 197 10.80 -4.93 -1.44
N LEU A 198 11.90 -4.29 -1.82
CA LEU A 198 13.03 -4.90 -2.50
C LEU A 198 14.17 -5.07 -1.50
N LEU A 199 15.08 -6.01 -1.76
CA LEU A 199 16.33 -6.19 -1.03
C LEU A 199 17.48 -5.93 -1.99
N ASP A 200 18.43 -5.09 -1.58
CA ASP A 200 19.67 -4.91 -2.34
C ASP A 200 20.64 -6.09 -2.13
N SER A 201 21.83 -6.01 -2.75
CA SER A 201 22.83 -7.08 -2.68
C SER A 201 23.35 -7.37 -1.27
N SER A 202 23.17 -6.44 -0.32
CA SER A 202 23.53 -6.62 1.09
C SER A 202 22.38 -7.11 1.96
N GLY A 203 21.17 -7.21 1.39
CA GLY A 203 19.95 -7.56 2.13
C GLY A 203 19.26 -6.36 2.79
N LEU A 204 19.69 -5.13 2.50
CA LEU A 204 19.07 -3.92 3.03
C LEU A 204 17.72 -3.68 2.35
N PRO A 205 16.62 -3.46 3.10
CA PRO A 205 15.31 -3.24 2.51
C PRO A 205 15.20 -1.86 1.86
N LEU A 206 14.65 -1.85 0.65
CA LEU A 206 14.29 -0.71 -0.15
C LEU A 206 12.78 -0.72 -0.37
N VAL A 207 12.08 0.27 0.19
CA VAL A 207 10.65 0.45 -0.05
C VAL A 207 10.46 1.24 -1.34
N ILE A 208 9.58 0.73 -2.20
CA ILE A 208 9.15 1.39 -3.43
C ILE A 208 7.65 1.74 -3.34
N ASP A 209 7.14 2.53 -4.28
CA ASP A 209 5.69 2.67 -4.52
C ASP A 209 4.79 2.89 -3.30
N LEU A 210 5.20 3.81 -2.41
CA LEU A 210 4.44 4.11 -1.20
C LEU A 210 2.99 4.52 -1.53
N ALA A 211 2.05 3.70 -1.03
CA ALA A 211 0.61 3.92 -1.14
C ALA A 211 0.09 4.54 0.17
N PRO A 212 -0.22 5.85 0.22
CA PRO A 212 -0.45 6.56 1.48
C PRO A 212 -1.84 6.31 2.07
N SER A 213 -1.90 6.20 3.40
CA SER A 213 -3.11 6.27 4.22
C SER A 213 -2.82 7.03 5.52
N TRP A 214 -3.85 7.64 6.10
CA TRP A 214 -3.78 8.23 7.45
C TRP A 214 -4.52 7.34 8.44
N ARG A 215 -3.82 6.33 8.98
CA ARG A 215 -4.39 5.23 9.78
C ARG A 215 -3.37 4.71 10.80
N PRO A 216 -3.76 3.85 11.75
CA PRO A 216 -2.83 3.31 12.73
C PRO A 216 -1.83 2.36 12.06
N ALA A 217 -0.56 2.37 12.52
CA ALA A 217 0.46 1.46 11.98
C ALA A 217 0.08 -0.02 12.15
N LEU A 218 -0.62 -0.37 13.23
CA LEU A 218 -1.06 -1.74 13.47
C LEU A 218 -1.98 -2.26 12.34
N TRP A 219 -2.81 -1.40 11.76
CA TRP A 219 -3.63 -1.75 10.60
C TRP A 219 -2.78 -1.96 9.34
N ALA A 220 -1.80 -1.09 9.08
CA ALA A 220 -0.92 -1.25 7.93
C ALA A 220 -0.04 -2.51 8.04
N GLU A 221 0.38 -2.87 9.26
CA GLU A 221 1.04 -4.16 9.54
C GLU A 221 0.09 -5.35 9.26
N ALA A 222 -1.17 -5.27 9.70
CA ALA A 222 -2.17 -6.31 9.42
C ALA A 222 -2.39 -6.51 7.91
N VAL A 223 -2.44 -5.42 7.14
CA VAL A 223 -2.51 -5.49 5.66
C VAL A 223 -1.28 -6.21 5.12
N CYS A 224 -0.08 -5.86 5.58
CA CYS A 224 1.17 -6.50 5.13
C CYS A 224 1.19 -8.01 5.41
N VAL A 225 0.75 -8.43 6.61
CA VAL A 225 0.67 -9.85 6.99
C VAL A 225 -0.34 -10.58 6.13
N LEU A 226 -1.55 -10.02 5.97
CA LEU A 226 -2.60 -10.60 5.14
C LEU A 226 -2.14 -10.81 3.69
N ASP A 227 -1.49 -9.81 3.11
CA ASP A 227 -0.97 -9.86 1.74
C ASP A 227 0.15 -10.90 1.59
N ALA A 228 1.04 -10.99 2.58
CA ALA A 228 2.13 -11.95 2.55
C ALA A 228 1.61 -13.40 2.57
N VAL A 229 0.56 -13.68 3.37
CA VAL A 229 -0.11 -14.99 3.38
C VAL A 229 -0.83 -15.27 2.06
N LEU A 230 -1.58 -14.29 1.54
CA LEU A 230 -2.38 -14.48 0.32
C LEU A 230 -1.54 -14.59 -0.96
N TRP A 231 -0.45 -13.83 -1.05
CA TRP A 231 0.24 -13.61 -2.33
C TRP A 231 1.73 -13.96 -2.31
N LEU A 232 2.38 -13.99 -1.14
CA LEU A 232 3.81 -14.24 -1.01
C LEU A 232 4.15 -15.59 -0.35
N GLN A 233 3.16 -16.47 -0.19
CA GLN A 233 3.32 -17.82 0.37
C GLN A 233 3.86 -17.85 1.81
N ALA A 234 3.62 -16.78 2.59
CA ALA A 234 3.92 -16.81 4.02
C ALA A 234 3.06 -17.87 4.72
N ASP A 235 3.60 -18.48 5.79
CA ASP A 235 2.90 -19.52 6.54
C ASP A 235 1.58 -18.99 7.14
N PRO A 236 0.41 -19.54 6.75
CA PRO A 236 -0.88 -19.13 7.31
C PRO A 236 -0.98 -19.26 8.83
N GLN A 237 -0.12 -20.05 9.48
CA GLN A 237 -0.10 -20.16 10.95
C GLN A 237 0.12 -18.82 11.64
N VAL A 238 0.76 -17.83 11.00
CA VAL A 238 0.93 -16.49 11.57
C VAL A 238 -0.40 -15.82 11.93
N MET A 239 -1.50 -16.20 11.26
CA MET A 239 -2.82 -15.64 11.52
C MET A 239 -3.33 -15.91 12.95
N HIS A 240 -2.83 -16.95 13.64
CA HIS A 240 -3.18 -17.21 15.04
C HIS A 240 -2.74 -16.04 15.96
N GLU A 241 -1.62 -15.37 15.64
CA GLU A 241 -1.16 -14.21 16.40
C GLU A 241 -2.04 -12.96 16.22
N TRP A 242 -2.94 -13.01 15.24
CA TRP A 242 -3.90 -11.97 14.88
C TRP A 242 -5.35 -12.37 15.21
N ALA A 243 -5.55 -13.46 15.95
CA ALA A 243 -6.88 -13.99 16.24
C ALA A 243 -7.67 -13.16 17.30
N GLU A 244 -6.96 -12.41 18.16
CA GLU A 244 -7.56 -11.72 19.31
C GLU A 244 -7.17 -10.24 19.46
N GLY A 245 -7.92 -9.52 20.30
CA GLY A 245 -7.60 -8.16 20.76
C GLY A 245 -7.46 -7.12 19.65
N PRO A 246 -6.63 -6.08 19.86
CA PRO A 246 -6.36 -5.04 18.86
C PRO A 246 -5.84 -5.59 17.52
N ARG A 247 -5.07 -6.68 17.55
CA ARG A 247 -4.55 -7.32 16.33
C ARG A 247 -5.67 -7.89 15.48
N ARG A 248 -6.61 -8.64 16.07
CA ARG A 248 -7.81 -9.09 15.35
C ARG A 248 -8.57 -7.94 14.72
N GLN A 249 -8.72 -6.86 15.46
CA GLN A 249 -9.49 -5.71 15.02
C GLN A 249 -8.79 -4.93 13.90
N ALA A 250 -7.46 -4.91 13.88
CA ALA A 250 -6.66 -4.47 12.74
C ALA A 250 -6.78 -5.42 11.54
N MET A 251 -6.78 -6.74 11.77
CA MET A 251 -6.90 -7.76 10.72
C MET A 251 -8.27 -7.76 10.04
N LEU A 252 -9.37 -7.62 10.80
CA LEU A 252 -10.72 -7.47 10.24
C LEU A 252 -10.81 -6.26 9.31
N ARG A 253 -10.23 -5.13 9.72
CA ARG A 253 -10.15 -3.92 8.89
C ARG A 253 -9.28 -4.10 7.66
N ALA A 254 -8.17 -4.84 7.77
CA ALA A 254 -7.34 -5.21 6.62
C ALA A 254 -8.11 -6.11 5.64
N GLY A 255 -8.86 -7.08 6.14
CA GLY A 255 -9.74 -7.95 5.37
C GLY A 255 -10.81 -7.16 4.60
N ILE A 256 -11.56 -6.30 5.29
CA ILE A 256 -12.58 -5.42 4.65
C ILE A 256 -11.92 -4.57 3.55
N PHE A 257 -10.78 -3.94 3.85
CA PHE A 257 -10.03 -3.12 2.90
C PHE A 257 -9.64 -3.91 1.65
N ARG A 258 -9.10 -5.12 1.82
CA ARG A 258 -8.62 -5.94 0.70
C ARG A 258 -9.77 -6.52 -0.12
N VAL A 259 -10.78 -7.11 0.51
CA VAL A 259 -11.96 -7.67 -0.17
C VAL A 259 -12.65 -6.62 -1.05
N LEU A 260 -12.74 -5.36 -0.61
CA LEU A 260 -13.38 -4.28 -1.37
C LEU A 260 -12.47 -3.62 -2.43
N SER A 261 -11.15 -3.74 -2.30
CA SER A 261 -10.19 -3.07 -3.19
C SER A 261 -9.51 -3.98 -4.22
N ASP A 262 -9.54 -5.30 -3.99
CA ASP A 262 -8.97 -6.32 -4.85
C ASP A 262 -9.89 -6.62 -6.06
N ARG A 263 -9.29 -6.82 -7.24
CA ARG A 263 -10.01 -7.03 -8.49
C ARG A 263 -9.21 -7.93 -9.46
N PRO A 264 -9.72 -9.13 -9.81
CA PRO A 264 -10.91 -9.78 -9.21
C PRO A 264 -10.65 -10.17 -7.75
N CYS A 265 -11.70 -10.20 -6.91
CA CYS A 265 -11.59 -10.63 -5.52
C CYS A 265 -11.76 -12.15 -5.40
N ASP A 266 -10.76 -12.84 -4.84
CA ASP A 266 -10.84 -14.26 -4.47
C ASP A 266 -11.44 -14.42 -3.06
N VAL A 267 -12.77 -14.38 -2.99
CA VAL A 267 -13.53 -14.50 -1.72
C VAL A 267 -13.17 -15.79 -0.97
N ALA A 268 -12.90 -16.89 -1.67
CA ALA A 268 -12.59 -18.17 -1.05
C ALA A 268 -11.22 -18.14 -0.34
N ALA A 269 -10.23 -17.48 -0.94
CA ALA A 269 -8.93 -17.27 -0.28
C ALA A 269 -9.08 -16.41 0.99
N TYR A 270 -9.82 -15.31 0.92
CA TYR A 270 -10.06 -14.45 2.10
C TYR A 270 -10.79 -15.20 3.21
N ARG A 271 -11.86 -15.95 2.91
CA ARG A 271 -12.58 -16.77 3.90
C ARG A 271 -11.67 -17.78 4.59
N ARG A 272 -10.76 -18.41 3.86
CA ARG A 272 -9.82 -19.39 4.42
C ARG A 272 -8.83 -18.75 5.39
N VAL A 273 -8.30 -17.58 5.04
CA VAL A 273 -7.25 -16.91 5.82
C VAL A 273 -7.82 -16.15 7.02
N LEU A 274 -9.01 -15.56 6.89
CA LEU A 274 -9.65 -14.76 7.93
C LEU A 274 -10.61 -15.55 8.82
N ALA A 275 -10.72 -16.87 8.63
CA ALA A 275 -11.54 -17.71 9.49
C ALA A 275 -11.08 -17.59 10.96
N PRO A 276 -12.00 -17.58 11.93
CA PRO A 276 -11.64 -17.69 13.33
C PRO A 276 -10.79 -18.95 13.55
N ALA A 277 -9.70 -18.80 14.31
CA ALA A 277 -8.88 -19.92 14.77
C ALA A 277 -9.64 -20.81 15.76
#